data_AF-A0A066RMF1-F1
#
_entry.id   AF-A0A066RMF1-F1
#
_cell.length_a   1.000
_cell.length_b   1.000
_cell.length_c   1.000
_cell.angle_alpha   90.00
_cell.angle_beta   90.00
_cell.angle_gamma   90.00
#
_symmetry.space_group_name_H-M   'P 1'
#
loop_
_entity.id
_entity.type
_entity.pdbx_description
1 polymer ?
#
loop_
_entity_poly.entity_id
_entity_poly.type
_entity_poly.pdbx_seq_one_letter_code
_entity_poly.pdbx_strand_id
1 'polypeptide(L)'
;MSTKGLLKSCSGEYRNPENTSSIHHAEGKYVFKDTYNRVIDYFTLGGKKEITEEQARGYIDSIVAHAENGKNPMILLPNGNHVRRESVVAIEQHTGEQFRGLIIRGLDNQIIDFLKIDDVSQHQVIADELALALEPLPKTKRHRPDWDTLLTNNALEA
;
A
#
# COMPACT_ATOMS: atom_id res chain seq x y z
N MET A 1 -15.29 21.14 -16.58
CA MET A 1 -14.01 20.40 -16.43
C MET A 1 -14.19 19.02 -17.03
N SER A 2 -13.20 18.52 -17.77
CA SER A 2 -13.22 17.15 -18.32
C SER A 2 -12.92 16.16 -17.19
N THR A 3 -13.73 15.11 -17.06
CA THR A 3 -13.52 14.00 -16.10
C THR A 3 -12.71 12.85 -16.71
N LYS A 4 -12.20 13.02 -17.94
CA LYS A 4 -11.47 11.98 -18.64
C LYS A 4 -10.24 11.55 -17.85
N GLY A 5 -10.18 10.27 -17.48
CA GLY A 5 -9.07 9.69 -16.69
C GLY A 5 -9.18 9.85 -15.18
N LEU A 6 -10.21 10.55 -14.67
CA LEU A 6 -10.48 10.65 -13.23
C LEU A 6 -11.34 9.49 -12.78
N LEU A 7 -11.10 9.01 -11.56
CA LEU A 7 -11.93 8.03 -10.88
C LEU A 7 -12.83 8.74 -9.87
N LYS A 8 -14.11 8.36 -9.82
CA LYS A 8 -15.02 8.83 -8.78
C LYS A 8 -14.74 8.04 -7.50
N SER A 9 -14.30 8.72 -6.46
CA SER A 9 -14.02 8.10 -5.17
C SER A 9 -15.29 7.82 -4.37
N CYS A 10 -15.17 7.01 -3.32
CA CYS A 10 -16.30 6.70 -2.44
C CYS A 10 -16.78 7.94 -1.66
N SER A 11 -15.94 8.95 -1.42
CA SER A 11 -16.38 10.24 -0.85
C SER A 11 -17.25 11.02 -1.84
N GLY A 12 -17.13 10.75 -3.14
CA GLY A 12 -17.95 11.31 -4.22
C GLY A 12 -17.21 12.29 -5.12
N GLU A 13 -15.96 12.59 -4.76
CA GLU A 13 -15.05 13.46 -5.50
C GLU A 13 -14.45 12.73 -6.71
N TYR A 14 -14.12 13.46 -7.77
CA TYR A 14 -13.32 12.92 -8.88
C TYR A 14 -11.84 13.15 -8.59
N ARG A 15 -11.06 12.06 -8.60
CA ARG A 15 -9.63 12.08 -8.26
C ARG A 15 -8.80 11.52 -9.41
N ASN A 16 -7.63 12.10 -9.63
CA ASN A 16 -6.63 11.49 -10.51
C ASN A 16 -5.98 10.31 -9.77
N PRO A 17 -6.11 9.06 -10.24
CA PRO A 17 -5.49 7.91 -9.59
C PRO A 17 -3.96 8.04 -9.46
N GLU A 18 -3.30 8.75 -10.37
CA GLU A 18 -1.84 8.98 -10.32
C GLU A 18 -1.38 9.78 -9.10
N ASN A 19 -2.28 10.56 -8.48
CA ASN A 19 -1.94 11.32 -7.29
C ASN A 19 -1.93 10.47 -6.01
N THR A 20 -2.42 9.23 -6.05
CA THR A 20 -2.47 8.34 -4.88
C THR A 20 -1.16 7.59 -4.74
N SER A 21 -0.32 7.95 -3.77
CA SER A 21 0.94 7.26 -3.44
C SER A 21 0.74 6.09 -2.49
N SER A 22 -0.22 6.16 -1.57
CA SER A 22 -0.49 5.09 -0.63
C SER A 22 -1.97 5.01 -0.27
N ILE A 23 -2.40 3.79 0.03
CA ILE A 23 -3.76 3.44 0.42
C ILE A 23 -3.65 2.65 1.70
N HIS A 24 -4.21 3.19 2.77
CA HIS A 24 -4.23 2.55 4.07
C HIS A 24 -5.65 2.20 4.43
N HIS A 25 -5.85 1.00 4.98
CA HIS A 25 -7.14 0.64 5.54
C HIS A 25 -6.99 -0.15 6.83
N ALA A 26 -7.84 0.19 7.79
CA ALA A 26 -7.92 -0.48 9.08
C ALA A 26 -9.31 -0.23 9.66
N GLU A 27 -9.95 -1.27 10.20
CA GLU A 27 -11.21 -1.15 10.94
C GLU A 27 -12.30 -0.38 10.16
N GLY A 28 -12.42 -0.65 8.86
CA GLY A 28 -13.39 0.01 7.98
C GLY A 28 -13.10 1.48 7.66
N LYS A 29 -11.94 2.02 8.07
CA LYS A 29 -11.45 3.34 7.65
C LYS A 29 -10.51 3.17 6.46
N TYR A 30 -10.66 4.03 5.46
CA TYR A 30 -9.82 4.05 4.27
C TYR A 30 -9.22 5.44 4.10
N VAL A 31 -7.91 5.50 3.88
CA VAL A 31 -7.15 6.75 3.76
C VAL A 31 -6.26 6.66 2.53
N PHE A 32 -6.37 7.66 1.66
CA PHE A 32 -5.62 7.77 0.42
C PHE A 32 -4.70 8.98 0.55
N LYS A 33 -3.41 8.79 0.26
CA LYS A 33 -2.42 9.84 0.43
C LYS A 33 -1.66 10.11 -0.85
N ASP A 34 -1.07 11.30 -0.95
CA ASP A 34 -0.16 11.68 -2.05
C ASP A 34 1.32 11.44 -1.70
N THR A 35 2.22 11.72 -2.64
CA THR A 35 3.67 11.45 -2.47
C THR A 35 4.32 12.22 -1.31
N TYR A 36 3.64 13.22 -0.75
CA TYR A 36 4.07 13.97 0.42
C TYR A 36 3.34 13.51 1.69
N ASN A 37 2.76 12.30 1.67
CA ASN A 37 1.99 11.68 2.74
C ASN A 37 0.78 12.52 3.20
N ARG A 38 0.28 13.44 2.36
CA ARG A 38 -0.90 14.26 2.65
C ARG A 38 -2.15 13.48 2.30
N VAL A 39 -3.16 13.50 3.16
CA VAL A 39 -4.45 12.86 2.90
C VAL A 39 -5.15 13.59 1.76
N ILE A 40 -5.43 12.87 0.68
CA ILE A 40 -6.16 13.38 -0.49
C ILE A 40 -7.59 12.86 -0.55
N ASP A 41 -7.86 11.72 0.08
CA ASP A 41 -9.21 11.20 0.25
C ASP A 41 -9.33 10.33 1.50
N TYR A 42 -10.53 10.24 2.04
CA TYR A 42 -10.83 9.43 3.21
C TYR A 42 -12.32 9.10 3.26
N PHE A 43 -12.62 7.90 3.72
CA PHE A 43 -13.97 7.51 4.08
C PHE A 43 -13.98 6.41 5.14
N THR A 44 -15.15 6.17 5.72
CA THR A 44 -15.38 5.13 6.73
C THR A 44 -16.66 4.38 6.39
N LEU A 45 -16.60 3.05 6.46
CA LEU A 45 -17.77 2.18 6.32
C LEU A 45 -18.78 2.44 7.45
N GLY A 46 -20.06 2.42 7.12
CA GLY A 46 -21.12 2.76 8.09
C GLY A 46 -21.10 4.22 8.55
N GLY A 47 -20.35 5.10 7.87
CA GLY A 47 -20.36 6.53 8.11
C GLY A 47 -21.63 7.22 7.60
N LYS A 48 -21.60 8.57 7.55
CA LYS A 48 -22.75 9.39 7.08
C LYS A 48 -23.22 9.06 5.67
N LYS A 49 -22.31 8.55 4.83
CA LYS A 49 -22.59 8.07 3.49
C LYS A 49 -22.50 6.55 3.53
N GLU A 50 -23.54 5.87 3.09
CA GLU A 50 -23.54 4.42 2.97
C GLU A 50 -22.55 4.01 1.89
N ILE A 51 -21.34 3.65 2.32
CA ILE A 51 -20.28 3.07 1.50
C ILE A 51 -20.15 1.62 1.94
N THR A 52 -20.30 0.71 0.99
CA THR A 52 -20.11 -0.73 1.19
C THR A 52 -18.64 -1.10 1.03
N GLU A 53 -18.24 -2.24 1.61
CA GLU A 53 -16.91 -2.81 1.39
C GLU A 53 -16.63 -3.08 -0.09
N GLU A 54 -17.64 -3.52 -0.83
CA GLU A 54 -17.54 -3.78 -2.27
C GLU A 54 -17.21 -2.50 -3.06
N GLN A 55 -17.88 -1.39 -2.72
CA GLN A 55 -17.58 -0.09 -3.34
C GLN A 55 -16.17 0.40 -2.99
N ALA A 56 -15.75 0.23 -1.73
CA ALA A 56 -14.41 0.59 -1.28
C ALA A 56 -13.35 -0.21 -2.05
N ARG A 57 -13.53 -1.53 -2.12
CA ARG A 57 -12.65 -2.45 -2.85
C ARG A 57 -12.60 -2.11 -4.34
N GLY A 58 -13.75 -1.92 -4.98
CA GLY A 58 -13.80 -1.57 -6.40
C GLY A 58 -13.08 -0.25 -6.73
N TYR A 59 -13.08 0.72 -5.81
CA TYR A 59 -12.32 1.95 -5.97
C TYR A 59 -10.80 1.71 -5.85
N ILE A 60 -10.36 0.90 -4.88
CA ILE A 60 -8.95 0.51 -4.72
C ILE A 60 -8.48 -0.26 -5.95
N ASP A 61 -9.24 -1.26 -6.40
CA ASP A 61 -8.94 -2.07 -7.58
C ASP A 61 -8.80 -1.21 -8.83
N SER A 62 -9.63 -0.16 -8.96
CA SER A 62 -9.53 0.79 -10.07
C SER A 62 -8.23 1.60 -10.02
N ILE A 63 -7.77 2.02 -8.84
CA ILE A 63 -6.48 2.71 -8.67
C ILE A 63 -5.32 1.77 -8.97
N VAL A 64 -5.35 0.55 -8.43
CA VAL A 64 -4.33 -0.48 -8.64
C VAL A 64 -4.23 -0.87 -10.12
N ALA A 65 -5.36 -1.12 -10.77
CA ALA A 65 -5.40 -1.45 -12.19
C ALA A 65 -4.88 -0.29 -13.06
N HIS A 66 -5.15 0.95 -12.69
CA HIS A 66 -4.58 2.12 -13.36
C HIS A 66 -3.05 2.14 -13.22
N ALA A 67 -2.55 2.04 -11.98
CA ALA A 67 -1.11 2.06 -11.69
C ALA A 67 -0.36 0.90 -12.37
N GLU A 68 -0.98 -0.27 -12.43
CA GLU A 68 -0.38 -1.48 -12.99
C GLU A 68 -0.15 -1.38 -14.51
N ASN A 69 -0.96 -0.59 -15.19
CA ASN A 69 -0.75 -0.26 -16.60
C ASN A 69 0.27 0.86 -16.83
N GLY A 70 0.62 1.60 -15.77
CA GLY A 70 1.61 2.68 -15.80
C GLY A 70 3.04 2.21 -15.52
N LYS A 71 3.96 3.17 -15.33
CA LYS A 71 5.38 2.90 -14.97
C LYS A 71 5.61 2.75 -13.46
N ASN A 72 4.65 3.21 -12.65
CA ASN A 72 4.75 3.28 -11.20
C ASN A 72 3.62 2.48 -10.55
N PRO A 73 3.74 1.14 -10.47
CA PRO A 73 2.71 0.26 -9.94
C PRO A 73 2.51 0.46 -8.43
N MET A 74 1.35 0.01 -7.94
CA MET A 74 1.11 -0.16 -6.52
C MET A 74 1.67 -1.52 -6.08
N ILE A 75 2.33 -1.56 -4.93
CA ILE A 75 2.79 -2.76 -4.24
C ILE A 75 1.82 -3.01 -3.09
N LEU A 76 1.26 -4.22 -3.05
CA LEU A 76 0.48 -4.70 -1.92
C LEU A 76 1.43 -5.06 -0.78
N LEU A 77 1.17 -4.55 0.42
CA LEU A 77 1.93 -4.82 1.64
C LEU A 77 1.29 -5.96 2.45
N PRO A 78 2.04 -6.60 3.36
CA PRO A 78 1.54 -7.69 4.21
C PRO A 78 0.30 -7.35 5.05
N ASN A 79 0.14 -6.08 5.43
CA ASN A 79 -1.00 -5.60 6.20
C ASN A 79 -2.22 -5.24 5.31
N GLY A 80 -2.16 -5.52 4.00
CA GLY A 80 -3.19 -5.19 3.02
C GLY A 80 -3.13 -3.76 2.46
N ASN A 81 -2.27 -2.90 3.02
CA ASN A 81 -2.09 -1.55 2.48
C ASN A 81 -1.39 -1.59 1.13
N HIS A 82 -1.52 -0.52 0.36
CA HIS A 82 -0.84 -0.39 -0.92
C HIS A 82 0.06 0.84 -0.93
N VAL A 83 1.23 0.73 -1.54
CA VAL A 83 2.15 1.87 -1.74
C VAL A 83 2.65 1.90 -3.18
N ARG A 84 2.83 3.09 -3.76
CA ARG A 84 3.47 3.24 -5.06
C ARG A 84 4.94 2.94 -4.94
N ARG A 85 5.45 2.19 -5.91
CA ARG A 85 6.87 1.82 -6.01
C ARG A 85 7.79 3.02 -5.83
N GLU A 86 7.56 4.10 -6.57
CA GLU A 86 8.43 5.29 -6.54
C GLU A 86 8.26 6.15 -5.29
N SER A 87 7.21 5.91 -4.50
CA SER A 87 7.03 6.60 -3.23
C SER A 87 7.86 5.98 -2.11
N VAL A 88 8.33 4.74 -2.26
CA VAL A 88 9.21 4.09 -1.29
C VAL A 88 10.65 4.48 -1.56
N VAL A 89 11.28 5.10 -0.56
CA VAL A 89 12.68 5.54 -0.61
C VAL A 89 13.59 4.58 0.16
N ALA A 90 13.11 4.01 1.26
CA ALA A 90 13.86 3.05 2.06
C ALA A 90 12.92 2.12 2.85
N ILE A 91 13.45 0.98 3.23
CA ILE A 91 12.85 0.04 4.18
C ILE A 91 13.83 -0.11 5.34
N GLU A 92 13.39 0.22 6.55
CA GLU A 92 14.20 0.14 7.76
C GLU A 92 13.66 -0.96 8.67
N GLN A 93 14.56 -1.80 9.20
CA GLN A 93 14.20 -2.74 10.26
C GLN A 93 14.16 -2.01 11.61
N HIS A 94 13.11 -2.26 12.38
CA HIS A 94 12.95 -1.70 13.71
C HIS A 94 12.74 -2.85 14.71
N THR A 95 13.68 -3.01 15.65
CA THR A 95 13.75 -4.13 16.61
C THR A 95 13.45 -3.71 18.05
N GLY A 96 12.88 -2.52 18.24
CA GLY A 96 12.50 -2.01 19.56
C GLY A 96 11.50 -2.92 20.28
N GLU A 97 11.57 -2.96 21.61
CA GLU A 97 10.79 -3.90 22.43
C GLU A 97 9.28 -3.81 22.22
N GLN A 98 8.74 -2.60 22.05
CA GLN A 98 7.31 -2.35 21.89
C GLN A 98 6.84 -2.33 20.42
N PHE A 99 7.75 -2.06 19.49
CA PHE A 99 7.44 -1.88 18.07
C PHE A 99 8.45 -2.67 17.26
N ARG A 100 8.14 -3.92 16.95
CA ARG A 100 8.96 -4.77 16.07
C ARG A 100 8.36 -4.82 14.69
N GLY A 101 9.18 -4.60 13.67
CA GLY A 101 8.72 -4.63 12.30
C GLY A 101 9.56 -3.84 11.32
N LEU A 102 8.94 -3.45 10.21
CA LEU A 102 9.56 -2.68 9.15
C LEU A 102 8.92 -1.30 9.02
N ILE A 103 9.74 -0.26 8.92
CA ILE A 103 9.31 1.09 8.58
C ILE A 103 9.52 1.30 7.08
N ILE A 104 8.46 1.67 6.38
CA ILE A 104 8.53 2.07 4.97
C ILE A 104 8.65 3.58 4.91
N ARG A 105 9.79 4.07 4.41
CA ARG A 105 10.10 5.49 4.28
C ARG A 105 9.73 6.02 2.92
N GLY A 106 9.22 7.25 2.91
CA GLY A 106 9.02 8.06 1.72
C GLY A 106 10.01 9.22 1.61
N LEU A 107 9.65 10.15 0.74
CA LEU A 107 10.34 11.43 0.60
C LEU A 107 10.42 12.16 1.95
N ASP A 108 11.48 12.94 2.15
CA ASP A 108 11.74 13.71 3.36
C ASP A 108 11.69 12.89 4.66
N ASN A 109 12.11 11.61 4.58
CA ASN A 109 12.15 10.67 5.70
C ASN A 109 10.79 10.38 6.37
N GLN A 110 9.69 10.65 5.66
CA GLN A 110 8.35 10.42 6.17
C GLN A 110 8.07 8.93 6.32
N ILE A 111 7.39 8.54 7.40
CA ILE A 111 6.87 7.18 7.54
C ILE A 111 5.60 7.08 6.69
N ILE A 112 5.67 6.26 5.63
CA ILE A 112 4.52 5.94 4.80
C ILE A 112 3.68 4.90 5.52
N ASP A 113 4.31 3.79 5.91
CA ASP A 113 3.67 2.67 6.60
C ASP A 113 4.62 2.02 7.62
N PHE A 114 4.03 1.29 8.56
CA PHE A 114 4.72 0.44 9.50
C PHE A 114 4.12 -0.97 9.44
N LEU A 115 4.96 -1.94 9.08
CA LEU A 115 4.60 -3.35 9.05
C LEU A 115 4.97 -3.96 10.39
N LYS A 116 3.99 -4.18 11.26
CA LYS A 116 4.22 -4.90 12.52
C LYS A 116 4.54 -6.36 12.22
N ILE A 117 5.75 -6.78 12.56
CA ILE A 117 6.24 -8.16 12.40
C ILE A 117 6.98 -8.50 13.69
N ASP A 118 6.35 -9.29 14.55
CA ASP A 118 6.88 -9.56 15.90
C ASP A 118 8.10 -10.48 15.89
N ASP A 119 8.17 -11.37 14.88
CA ASP A 119 9.31 -12.26 14.65
C ASP A 119 10.41 -11.55 13.84
N VAL A 120 11.53 -11.28 14.52
CA VAL A 120 12.70 -10.61 13.91
C VAL A 120 13.32 -11.44 12.79
N SER A 121 13.19 -12.77 12.82
CA SER A 121 13.73 -13.64 11.76
C SER A 121 13.06 -13.37 10.41
N GLN A 122 11.80 -12.93 10.42
CA GLN A 122 11.03 -12.61 9.22
C GLN A 122 11.32 -11.20 8.66
N HIS A 123 12.00 -10.34 9.42
CA HIS A 123 12.24 -8.94 9.00
C HIS A 123 13.05 -8.89 7.71
N GLN A 124 14.13 -9.66 7.62
CA GLN A 124 14.98 -9.68 6.42
C GLN A 124 14.24 -10.31 5.24
N VAL A 125 13.50 -11.41 5.46
CA VAL A 125 12.73 -12.08 4.40
C VAL A 125 11.72 -11.12 3.76
N ILE A 126 10.95 -10.40 4.58
CA ILE A 126 9.95 -9.46 4.08
C ILE A 126 10.62 -8.24 3.43
N ALA A 127 11.75 -7.77 3.97
CA ALA A 127 12.50 -6.65 3.40
C ALA A 127 13.07 -7.01 2.01
N ASP A 128 13.64 -8.20 1.84
CA ASP A 128 14.17 -8.69 0.56
C ASP A 128 13.06 -8.86 -0.47
N GLU A 129 11.92 -9.41 -0.06
CA GLU A 129 10.76 -9.59 -0.93
C GLU A 129 10.19 -8.24 -1.42
N LEU A 130 10.12 -7.25 -0.51
CA LEU A 130 9.75 -5.88 -0.88
C LEU A 130 10.79 -5.24 -1.79
N ALA A 131 12.08 -5.49 -1.58
CA ALA A 131 13.14 -4.97 -2.46
C ALA A 131 12.99 -5.51 -3.90
N LEU A 132 12.68 -6.80 -4.06
CA LEU A 132 12.36 -7.40 -5.37
C LEU A 132 11.13 -6.75 -6.01
N ALA A 133 10.08 -6.50 -5.24
CA ALA A 133 8.87 -5.83 -5.73
C ALA A 133 9.10 -4.36 -6.14
N LEU A 134 10.12 -3.72 -5.57
CA LEU A 134 10.48 -2.32 -5.83
C LEU A 134 11.34 -2.13 -7.09
N GLU A 135 11.90 -3.21 -7.65
CA GLU A 135 12.76 -3.13 -8.82
C GLU A 135 12.04 -2.48 -10.02
N PRO A 136 12.71 -1.57 -10.77
CA PRO A 136 12.13 -0.87 -11.93
C PRO A 136 12.02 -1.77 -13.16
N LEU A 137 11.32 -2.89 -13.04
CA LEU A 137 11.15 -3.88 -14.09
C LEU A 137 10.00 -3.54 -15.06
N PRO A 138 10.10 -3.98 -16.33
CA PRO A 138 8.97 -3.88 -17.25
C PRO A 138 7.77 -4.66 -16.72
N LYS A 139 6.56 -4.25 -17.09
CA LYS A 139 5.29 -4.82 -16.59
C LYS A 139 5.25 -6.35 -16.57
N THR A 140 5.77 -7.01 -17.60
CA THR A 140 5.76 -8.47 -17.74
C THR A 140 6.71 -9.23 -16.81
N LYS A 141 7.62 -8.51 -16.13
CA LYS A 141 8.64 -9.08 -15.23
C LYS A 141 8.52 -8.56 -13.79
N ARG A 142 7.52 -7.73 -13.49
CA ARG A 142 7.34 -7.19 -12.14
C ARG A 142 7.13 -8.32 -11.15
N HIS A 143 7.88 -8.25 -10.06
CA HIS A 143 7.71 -9.14 -8.95
C HIS A 143 6.46 -8.77 -8.14
N ARG A 144 5.69 -9.77 -7.73
CA ARG A 144 4.53 -9.60 -6.84
C ARG A 144 4.72 -10.54 -5.67
N PRO A 145 4.89 -9.99 -4.46
CA PRO A 145 5.05 -10.83 -3.29
C PRO A 145 3.84 -11.72 -3.03
N ASP A 146 4.09 -12.97 -2.66
CA ASP A 146 3.09 -13.90 -2.14
C ASP A 146 3.19 -13.94 -0.61
N TRP A 147 2.50 -13.00 0.02
CA TRP A 147 2.52 -12.86 1.48
C TRP A 147 1.94 -14.08 2.20
N ASP A 148 0.93 -14.73 1.63
CA ASP A 148 0.33 -15.91 2.25
C ASP A 148 1.37 -17.03 2.35
N THR A 149 2.10 -17.30 1.28
CA THR A 149 3.19 -18.28 1.27
C THR A 149 4.32 -17.88 2.23
N LEU A 150 4.77 -16.62 2.21
CA LEU A 150 5.92 -16.15 3.01
C LEU A 150 5.63 -16.08 4.51
N LEU A 151 4.41 -15.71 4.90
CA LEU A 151 4.03 -15.58 6.31
C LEU A 151 3.57 -16.91 6.90
N THR A 152 3.07 -17.84 6.08
CA THR A 152 2.64 -19.17 6.55
C THR A 152 3.79 -20.17 6.62
N ASN A 153 4.71 -20.18 5.64
CA ASN A 153 5.81 -21.17 5.62
C ASN A 153 6.85 -20.92 6.72
N ASN A 154 7.05 -19.67 7.12
CA ASN A 154 7.95 -19.34 8.23
C ASN A 154 7.38 -19.72 9.61
N ALA A 155 6.10 -20.10 9.72
CA ALA A 155 5.51 -20.61 10.95
C ALA A 155 5.71 -22.13 11.14
N LEU A 156 6.18 -22.84 10.12
CA LEU A 156 6.36 -24.30 10.12
C LEU A 156 7.83 -24.74 10.31
N GLU A 157 8.79 -23.81 10.27
CA GLU A 157 10.21 -24.06 10.53
C GLU A 157 10.68 -23.60 11.93
N ALA A 158 9.74 -23.18 12.80
CA ALA A 158 9.99 -22.75 14.19
C ALA A 158 9.65 -23.82 15.24
#